data_AF-A0A4U9UQV3-F1
#
_entry.id   AF-A0A4U9UQV3-F1
#
_cell.length_a   1.000
_cell.length_b   1.000
_cell.length_c   1.000
_cell.angle_alpha   90.00
_cell.angle_beta   90.00
_cell.angle_gamma   90.00
#
_symmetry.space_group_name_H-M   'P 1'
#
loop_
_entity.id
_entity.type
_entity.pdbx_description
1 polymer ?
#
loop_
_entity_poly.entity_id
_entity_poly.type
_entity_poly.pdbx_seq_one_letter_code
_entity_poly.pdbx_strand_id
1 'polypeptide(L)'
;MMHVKCSRSRCAKLGYSGNTTDPKQIEAAYNELKKLMPNVLAFNSDNPGNPYMEGEVDLGMVWNGSAYVARQAGTPLEIVWPKEGGIFWMDSLAIPANAKNVEGALKLIDFLLRPEIAVQVAETIGYPTPNLAARKLLPKEIANDKSLYPDDAVIENGEWQNDVGETSTLYETYFQQLKAGR
;
A
#
# COMPACT_ATOMS: atom_id res chain seq x y z
N MET A 1 -7.37 3.04 -4.85
CA MET A 1 -6.10 2.51 -4.29
C MET A 1 -5.74 1.10 -4.77
N MET A 2 -6.60 0.06 -4.64
CA MET A 2 -6.28 -1.29 -5.16
C MET A 2 -6.02 -1.35 -6.67
N HIS A 3 -6.78 -0.55 -7.42
CA HIS A 3 -6.76 -0.53 -8.89
C HIS A 3 -5.38 -0.20 -9.46
N VAL A 4 -4.66 0.72 -8.81
CA VAL A 4 -3.30 1.09 -9.20
C VAL A 4 -2.31 -0.02 -8.81
N LYS A 5 -2.44 -0.59 -7.59
CA LYS A 5 -1.46 -1.54 -7.06
C LYS A 5 -1.42 -2.86 -7.85
N CYS A 6 -2.58 -3.37 -8.30
CA CYS A 6 -2.63 -4.58 -9.13
C CYS A 6 -1.96 -4.39 -10.50
N SER A 7 -2.29 -3.32 -11.22
CA SER A 7 -1.69 -3.03 -12.53
C SER A 7 -0.18 -2.81 -12.43
N ARG A 8 0.26 -2.08 -11.38
CA ARG A 8 1.70 -1.83 -11.15
C ARG A 8 2.49 -3.09 -10.84
N SER A 9 1.92 -4.05 -10.11
CA SER A 9 2.56 -5.36 -9.89
C SER A 9 2.81 -6.13 -11.21
N ARG A 10 1.95 -5.97 -12.22
CA ARG A 10 2.14 -6.62 -13.52
C ARG A 10 3.09 -5.85 -14.42
N CYS A 11 3.12 -4.52 -14.31
CA CYS A 11 4.19 -3.73 -14.91
C CYS A 11 5.57 -4.23 -14.42
N ALA A 12 5.76 -4.34 -13.10
CA ALA A 12 7.02 -4.81 -12.52
C ALA A 12 7.41 -6.22 -13.00
N LYS A 13 6.45 -7.16 -13.03
CA LYS A 13 6.66 -8.51 -13.60
C LYS A 13 7.15 -8.48 -15.06
N LEU A 14 6.66 -7.53 -15.85
CA LEU A 14 7.03 -7.36 -17.26
C LEU A 14 8.32 -6.53 -17.45
N GLY A 15 8.95 -6.06 -16.36
CA GLY A 15 10.11 -5.18 -16.42
C GLY A 15 9.79 -3.72 -16.76
N TYR A 16 8.51 -3.33 -16.68
CA TYR A 16 8.06 -1.95 -16.87
C TYR A 16 7.94 -1.24 -15.53
N SER A 17 8.13 0.08 -15.53
CA SER A 17 7.79 0.92 -14.39
C SER A 17 6.29 0.85 -14.10
N GLY A 18 5.92 0.72 -12.83
CA GLY A 18 4.55 0.89 -12.36
C GLY A 18 4.01 2.31 -12.59
N ASN A 19 4.89 3.30 -12.77
CA ASN A 19 4.52 4.67 -13.10
C ASN A 19 4.51 4.94 -14.61
N THR A 20 4.52 3.91 -15.46
CA THR A 20 4.50 4.09 -16.92
C THR A 20 3.28 4.89 -17.38
N THR A 21 3.50 5.78 -18.35
CA THR A 21 2.44 6.51 -19.04
C THR A 21 2.22 6.00 -20.46
N ASP A 22 2.95 4.95 -20.87
CA ASP A 22 2.80 4.32 -22.18
C ASP A 22 1.55 3.40 -22.19
N PRO A 23 0.50 3.73 -22.97
CA PRO A 23 -0.71 2.93 -23.03
C PRO A 23 -0.47 1.47 -23.41
N LYS A 24 0.55 1.17 -24.24
CA LYS A 24 0.86 -0.20 -24.66
C LYS A 24 1.39 -1.05 -23.50
N GLN A 25 2.21 -0.45 -22.64
CA GLN A 25 2.72 -1.14 -21.44
C GLN A 25 1.59 -1.40 -20.45
N ILE A 26 0.67 -0.45 -20.30
CA ILE A 26 -0.51 -0.57 -19.43
C ILE A 26 -1.46 -1.65 -19.96
N GLU A 27 -1.71 -1.68 -21.26
CA GLU A 27 -2.51 -2.72 -21.90
C GLU A 27 -1.87 -4.12 -21.75
N ALA A 28 -0.54 -4.21 -21.91
CA ALA A 28 0.19 -5.46 -21.67
C ALA A 28 0.02 -5.93 -20.21
N ALA A 29 0.12 -5.02 -19.24
CA ALA A 29 -0.11 -5.32 -17.83
C ALA A 29 -1.55 -5.78 -17.55
N TYR A 30 -2.55 -5.15 -18.19
CA TYR A 30 -3.95 -5.58 -18.13
C TYR A 30 -4.15 -7.00 -18.69
N ASN A 31 -3.52 -7.32 -19.82
CA ASN A 31 -3.59 -8.66 -20.40
C ASN A 31 -2.96 -9.73 -19.51
N GLU A 32 -1.87 -9.43 -18.81
CA GLU A 32 -1.30 -10.32 -17.79
C GLU A 32 -2.19 -10.43 -16.55
N LEU A 33 -2.85 -9.34 -16.13
CA LEU A 33 -3.81 -9.38 -15.02
C LEU A 33 -4.99 -10.31 -15.32
N LYS A 34 -5.52 -10.31 -16.56
CA LYS A 34 -6.59 -11.24 -16.96
C LYS A 34 -6.20 -12.70 -16.75
N LYS A 35 -4.95 -13.07 -17.00
CA LYS A 35 -4.45 -14.43 -16.77
C LYS A 35 -4.43 -14.81 -15.28
N LEU A 36 -4.32 -13.83 -14.38
CA LEU A 36 -4.37 -14.05 -12.94
C LEU A 36 -5.80 -14.23 -12.44
N MET A 37 -6.81 -13.67 -13.10
CA MET A 37 -8.19 -13.60 -12.59
C MET A 37 -8.77 -14.93 -12.08
N PRO A 38 -8.52 -16.09 -12.71
CA PRO A 38 -8.96 -17.38 -12.18
C PRO A 38 -8.44 -17.70 -10.77
N ASN A 39 -7.31 -17.13 -10.37
CA ASN A 39 -6.69 -17.31 -9.05
C ASN A 39 -7.13 -16.24 -8.03
N VAL A 40 -7.92 -15.24 -8.44
CA VAL A 40 -8.32 -14.14 -7.57
C VAL A 40 -9.59 -14.49 -6.81
N LEU A 41 -9.44 -14.77 -5.50
CA LEU A 41 -10.56 -15.07 -4.63
C LEU A 41 -11.30 -13.82 -4.17
N ALA A 42 -10.59 -12.74 -3.83
CA ALA A 42 -11.19 -11.49 -3.36
C ALA A 42 -10.38 -10.26 -3.75
N PHE A 43 -11.06 -9.10 -3.80
CA PHE A 43 -10.44 -7.79 -3.82
C PHE A 43 -10.82 -7.06 -2.52
N ASN A 44 -9.85 -6.80 -1.65
CA ASN A 44 -10.05 -6.10 -0.38
C ASN A 44 -9.10 -4.90 -0.25
N SER A 45 -9.67 -3.72 -0.01
CA SER A 45 -8.94 -2.48 0.30
C SER A 45 -9.47 -1.77 1.54
N ASP A 46 -10.31 -2.44 2.32
CA ASP A 46 -10.78 -1.94 3.61
C ASP A 46 -9.81 -2.42 4.70
N ASN A 47 -9.69 -3.74 4.84
CA ASN A 47 -8.63 -4.37 5.61
C ASN A 47 -8.14 -5.64 4.88
N PRO A 48 -7.04 -5.56 4.10
CA PRO A 48 -6.54 -6.72 3.37
C PRO A 48 -6.01 -7.84 4.27
N GLY A 49 -5.84 -7.61 5.58
CA GLY A 49 -5.47 -8.67 6.53
C GLY A 49 -6.62 -9.62 6.88
N ASN A 50 -7.88 -9.15 6.87
CA ASN A 50 -9.04 -9.93 7.34
C ASN A 50 -9.21 -11.28 6.63
N PRO A 51 -9.17 -11.36 5.27
CA PRO A 51 -9.34 -12.65 4.59
C PRO A 51 -8.30 -13.71 5.00
N TYR A 52 -7.09 -13.30 5.38
CA TYR A 52 -6.06 -14.21 5.89
C TYR A 52 -6.35 -14.64 7.32
N MET A 53 -6.88 -13.74 8.16
CA MET A 53 -7.27 -14.04 9.54
C MET A 53 -8.44 -15.03 9.58
N GLU A 54 -9.36 -14.92 8.62
CA GLU A 54 -10.53 -15.79 8.48
C GLU A 54 -10.20 -17.14 7.81
N GLY A 55 -8.99 -17.29 7.25
CA GLY A 55 -8.57 -18.50 6.55
C GLY A 55 -9.21 -18.67 5.17
N GLU A 56 -9.71 -17.59 4.56
CA GLU A 56 -10.30 -17.61 3.21
C GLU A 56 -9.22 -17.60 2.12
N VAL A 57 -8.04 -17.05 2.44
CA VAL A 57 -6.90 -16.96 1.52
C VAL A 57 -5.59 -17.29 2.23
N ASP A 58 -4.71 -18.04 1.55
CA ASP A 58 -3.40 -18.41 2.09
C ASP A 58 -2.26 -17.50 1.60
N LEU A 59 -2.41 -16.92 0.40
CA LEU A 59 -1.39 -16.11 -0.26
C LEU A 59 -2.02 -15.03 -1.12
N GLY A 60 -1.42 -13.85 -1.13
CA GLY A 60 -1.82 -12.76 -2.01
C GLY A 60 -1.10 -11.46 -1.70
N MET A 61 -1.65 -10.37 -2.23
CA MET A 61 -1.19 -9.03 -1.89
C MET A 61 -1.81 -8.60 -0.55
N VAL A 62 -1.01 -8.01 0.31
CA VAL A 62 -1.45 -7.46 1.60
C VAL A 62 -0.65 -6.19 1.90
N TRP A 63 -1.25 -5.26 2.65
CA TRP A 63 -0.51 -4.10 3.16
C TRP A 63 0.23 -4.47 4.44
N ASN A 64 1.46 -3.96 4.59
CA ASN A 64 2.34 -4.32 5.69
C ASN A 64 1.77 -3.98 7.08
N GLY A 65 1.09 -2.83 7.23
CA GLY A 65 0.43 -2.47 8.49
C GLY A 65 -0.72 -3.41 8.85
N SER A 66 -1.59 -3.75 7.89
CA SER A 66 -2.65 -4.75 8.09
C SER A 66 -2.10 -6.13 8.45
N ALA A 67 -0.99 -6.54 7.83
CA ALA A 67 -0.35 -7.81 8.17
C ALA A 67 0.26 -7.80 9.58
N TYR A 68 0.83 -6.67 10.02
CA TYR A 68 1.28 -6.51 11.39
C TYR A 68 0.13 -6.66 12.39
N VAL A 69 -1.00 -5.98 12.17
CA VAL A 69 -2.18 -6.10 13.05
C VAL A 69 -2.71 -7.54 13.07
N ALA A 70 -2.77 -8.22 11.92
CA ALA A 70 -3.16 -9.62 11.85
C ALA A 70 -2.20 -10.54 12.64
N ARG A 71 -0.88 -10.30 12.57
CA ARG A 71 0.10 -11.03 13.40
C ARG A 71 -0.11 -10.79 14.89
N GLN A 72 -0.39 -9.55 15.30
CA GLN A 72 -0.69 -9.23 16.70
C GLN A 72 -1.97 -9.95 17.19
N ALA A 73 -2.93 -10.18 16.30
CA ALA A 73 -4.13 -10.96 16.58
C ALA A 73 -3.92 -12.49 16.56
N GLY A 74 -2.68 -12.97 16.32
CA GLY A 74 -2.32 -14.38 16.35
C GLY A 74 -2.36 -15.10 15.00
N THR A 75 -2.60 -14.39 13.89
CA THR A 75 -2.55 -14.99 12.55
C THR A 75 -1.09 -15.13 12.10
N PRO A 76 -0.64 -16.33 11.69
CA PRO A 76 0.76 -16.58 11.29
C PRO A 76 1.04 -16.04 9.86
N LEU A 77 0.95 -14.72 9.69
CA LEU A 77 1.08 -14.06 8.39
C LEU A 77 2.49 -13.50 8.17
N GLU A 78 3.17 -14.01 7.16
CA GLU A 78 4.51 -13.58 6.77
C GLU A 78 4.47 -12.59 5.59
N ILE A 79 5.36 -11.59 5.64
CA ILE A 79 5.56 -10.65 4.51
C ILE A 79 6.82 -11.07 3.78
N VAL A 80 6.68 -11.31 2.48
CA VAL A 80 7.80 -11.60 1.58
C VAL A 80 7.93 -10.45 0.58
N TRP A 81 9.13 -9.88 0.50
CA TRP A 81 9.44 -8.88 -0.51
C TRP A 81 9.64 -9.56 -1.88
N PRO A 82 8.86 -9.20 -2.91
CA PRO A 82 8.96 -9.82 -4.23
C PRO A 82 10.29 -9.46 -4.91
N LYS A 83 10.77 -10.35 -5.77
CA LYS A 83 12.06 -10.17 -6.48
C LYS A 83 12.02 -8.95 -7.40
N GLU A 84 10.86 -8.67 -7.97
CA GLU A 84 10.58 -7.56 -8.88
C GLU A 84 10.45 -6.22 -8.18
N GLY A 85 10.47 -6.19 -6.83
CA GLY A 85 10.37 -4.95 -6.05
C GLY A 85 9.02 -4.74 -5.35
N GLY A 86 9.07 -4.13 -4.16
CA GLY A 86 7.88 -3.75 -3.40
C GLY A 86 7.18 -2.51 -3.97
N ILE A 87 5.87 -2.41 -3.75
CA ILE A 87 5.10 -1.20 -4.11
C ILE A 87 5.05 -0.28 -2.89
N PHE A 88 5.75 0.85 -2.95
CA PHE A 88 5.80 1.84 -1.88
C PHE A 88 4.83 2.99 -2.12
N TRP A 89 4.21 3.49 -1.05
CA TRP A 89 3.24 4.57 -1.11
C TRP A 89 3.27 5.35 0.21
N MET A 90 2.80 6.59 0.18
CA MET A 90 2.70 7.45 1.36
C MET A 90 1.43 8.27 1.26
N ASP A 91 0.64 8.26 2.34
CA ASP A 91 -0.51 9.12 2.49
C ASP A 91 -0.09 10.43 3.17
N SER A 92 -0.57 11.56 2.64
CA SER A 92 -0.30 12.90 3.16
C SER A 92 -1.61 13.59 3.55
N LEU A 93 -1.60 14.29 4.69
CA LEU A 93 -2.73 15.10 5.13
C LEU A 93 -2.89 16.32 4.21
N ALA A 94 -4.11 16.56 3.73
CA ALA A 94 -4.44 17.71 2.89
C ALA A 94 -5.72 18.39 3.40
N ILE A 95 -5.80 19.71 3.23
CA ILE A 95 -7.00 20.50 3.56
C ILE A 95 -7.74 20.79 2.24
N PRO A 96 -8.99 20.32 2.08
CA PRO A 96 -9.78 20.62 0.88
C PRO A 96 -9.96 22.13 0.67
N ALA A 97 -9.93 22.58 -0.58
CA ALA A 97 -10.08 24.01 -0.91
C ALA A 97 -11.39 24.64 -0.42
N ASN A 98 -12.44 23.83 -0.24
CA ASN A 98 -13.75 24.23 0.25
C ASN A 98 -13.99 23.91 1.74
N ALA A 99 -12.92 23.66 2.51
CA ALA A 99 -13.03 23.32 3.93
C ALA A 99 -13.66 24.47 4.74
N LYS A 100 -14.72 24.13 5.51
CA LYS A 100 -15.43 25.10 6.36
C LYS A 100 -14.70 25.46 7.65
N ASN A 101 -13.76 24.61 8.09
CA ASN A 101 -13.01 24.78 9.34
C ASN A 101 -11.52 24.52 9.13
N VAL A 102 -10.85 25.44 8.45
CA VAL A 102 -9.40 25.36 8.17
C VAL A 102 -8.57 25.39 9.45
N GLU A 103 -8.95 26.23 10.42
CA GLU A 103 -8.21 26.34 11.69
C GLU A 103 -8.24 25.03 12.47
N GLY A 104 -9.40 24.38 12.58
CA GLY A 104 -9.53 23.07 13.21
C GLY A 104 -8.72 21.99 12.48
N ALA A 105 -8.70 22.01 11.14
CA ALA A 105 -7.88 21.09 10.36
C ALA A 105 -6.38 21.28 10.61
N LEU A 106 -5.90 22.53 10.69
CA LEU A 106 -4.49 22.82 11.04
C LEU A 106 -4.14 22.34 12.44
N LYS A 107 -5.03 22.54 13.44
CA LYS A 107 -4.84 22.04 14.81
C LYS A 107 -4.80 20.51 14.86
N LEU A 108 -5.62 19.84 14.04
CA LEU A 108 -5.58 18.37 13.92
C LEU A 108 -4.27 17.88 13.30
N ILE A 109 -3.80 18.54 12.23
CA ILE A 109 -2.51 18.22 11.61
C ILE A 109 -1.37 18.41 12.62
N ASP A 110 -1.34 19.53 13.33
CA ASP A 110 -0.37 19.77 14.41
C ASP A 110 -0.38 18.66 15.46
N PHE A 111 -1.58 18.28 15.93
CA PHE A 111 -1.75 17.20 16.91
C PHE A 111 -1.20 15.86 16.41
N LEU A 112 -1.51 15.47 15.17
CA LEU A 112 -1.03 14.22 14.58
C LEU A 112 0.48 14.22 14.32
N LEU A 113 1.10 15.39 14.15
CA LEU A 113 2.54 15.52 13.95
C LEU A 113 3.35 15.46 15.25
N ARG A 114 2.69 15.46 16.43
CA ARG A 114 3.41 15.31 17.70
C ARG A 114 4.03 13.90 17.81
N PRO A 115 5.31 13.78 18.20
CA PRO A 115 6.00 12.49 18.22
C PRO A 115 5.27 11.40 19.02
N GLU A 116 4.76 11.74 20.19
CA GLU A 116 4.03 10.82 21.08
C GLU A 116 2.73 10.30 20.47
N ILE A 117 2.01 11.15 19.71
CA ILE A 117 0.78 10.76 19.02
C ILE A 117 1.11 9.87 17.82
N ALA A 118 2.15 10.25 17.04
CA ALA A 118 2.61 9.46 15.92
C ALA A 118 3.13 8.07 16.35
N VAL A 119 3.78 7.95 17.51
CA VAL A 119 4.16 6.66 18.13
C VAL A 119 2.93 5.84 18.43
N GLN A 120 1.97 6.40 19.18
CA GLN A 120 0.76 5.68 19.58
C GLN A 120 0.00 5.12 18.37
N VAL A 121 -0.11 5.92 17.30
CA VAL A 121 -0.75 5.47 16.05
C VAL A 121 0.06 4.37 15.40
N ALA A 122 1.36 4.56 15.18
CA ALA A 122 2.23 3.59 14.50
C ALA A 122 2.28 2.23 15.23
N GLU A 123 2.30 2.22 16.56
CA GLU A 123 2.24 1.00 17.37
C GLU A 123 0.93 0.24 17.18
N THR A 124 -0.19 0.99 17.09
CA THR A 124 -1.53 0.42 17.01
C THR A 124 -1.83 -0.13 15.63
N ILE A 125 -1.51 0.62 14.57
CA ILE A 125 -1.91 0.27 13.19
C ILE A 125 -0.79 -0.38 12.38
N GLY A 126 0.45 -0.40 12.89
CA GLY A 126 1.60 -1.03 12.26
C GLY A 126 2.15 -0.30 11.03
N TYR A 127 1.58 0.83 10.62
CA TYR A 127 2.11 1.59 9.47
C TYR A 127 3.33 2.43 9.87
N PRO A 128 4.41 2.42 9.06
CA PRO A 128 5.61 3.19 9.34
C PRO A 128 5.35 4.69 9.45
N THR A 129 5.91 5.33 10.48
CA THR A 129 5.80 6.78 10.65
C THR A 129 6.92 7.51 9.89
N PRO A 130 6.60 8.57 9.11
CA PRO A 130 7.62 9.45 8.53
C PRO A 130 8.19 10.43 9.56
N ASN A 131 7.62 10.52 10.77
CA ASN A 131 8.11 11.39 11.82
C ASN A 131 9.39 10.79 12.45
N LEU A 132 10.54 11.38 12.14
CA LEU A 132 11.84 10.91 12.63
C LEU A 132 11.99 10.97 14.16
N ALA A 133 11.32 11.90 14.83
CA ALA A 133 11.32 11.95 16.29
C ALA A 133 10.49 10.80 16.88
N ALA A 134 9.31 10.53 16.31
CA ALA A 134 8.48 9.39 16.68
C ALA A 134 9.21 8.06 16.44
N ARG A 135 9.92 7.92 15.31
CA ARG A 135 10.68 6.70 15.00
C ARG A 135 11.71 6.33 16.06
N LYS A 136 12.34 7.33 16.70
CA LYS A 136 13.32 7.10 17.79
C LYS A 136 12.68 6.62 19.09
N LEU A 137 11.38 6.89 19.26
CA LEU A 137 10.61 6.55 20.45
C LEU A 137 9.88 5.21 20.32
N LEU A 138 9.82 4.64 19.11
CA LEU A 138 9.17 3.34 18.88
C LEU A 138 9.86 2.19 19.64
N PRO A 139 9.10 1.19 20.09
CA PRO A 139 9.62 -0.06 20.61
C PRO A 139 10.57 -0.71 19.58
N LYS A 140 11.64 -1.34 20.07
CA LYS A 140 12.68 -1.92 19.21
C LYS A 140 12.13 -3.02 18.31
N GLU A 141 11.13 -3.74 18.80
CA GLU A 141 10.44 -4.82 18.11
C GLU A 141 9.75 -4.30 16.85
N ILE A 142 9.18 -3.10 16.91
CA ILE A 142 8.48 -2.45 15.78
C ILE A 142 9.50 -1.72 14.91
N ALA A 143 10.40 -0.94 15.50
CA ALA A 143 11.39 -0.14 14.78
C ALA A 143 12.37 -0.98 13.95
N ASN A 144 12.61 -2.24 14.34
CA ASN A 144 13.47 -3.18 13.64
C ASN A 144 12.71 -4.24 12.81
N ASP A 145 11.37 -4.24 12.80
CA ASP A 145 10.57 -5.15 11.97
C ASP A 145 10.79 -4.79 10.49
N LYS A 146 11.45 -5.67 9.74
CA LYS A 146 11.79 -5.48 8.32
C LYS A 146 10.60 -5.53 7.37
N SER A 147 9.43 -5.99 7.84
CA SER A 147 8.19 -5.87 7.09
C SER A 147 7.58 -4.47 7.20
N LEU A 148 7.93 -3.71 8.24
CA LEU A 148 7.50 -2.32 8.45
C LEU A 148 8.56 -1.34 7.98
N TYR A 149 9.79 -1.52 8.45
CA TYR A 149 10.95 -0.71 8.10
C TYR A 149 11.95 -1.56 7.32
N PRO A 150 11.70 -1.79 6.01
CA PRO A 150 12.60 -2.56 5.17
C PRO A 150 13.98 -1.89 5.06
N ASP A 151 14.99 -2.70 4.71
CA ASP A 151 16.33 -2.20 4.41
C ASP A 151 16.36 -1.36 3.13
N ASP A 152 17.35 -0.48 3.03
CA ASP A 152 17.51 0.41 1.87
C ASP A 152 17.54 -0.37 0.55
N ALA A 153 18.20 -1.53 0.51
CA ALA A 153 18.23 -2.40 -0.68
C ALA A 153 16.83 -2.87 -1.14
N VAL A 154 15.90 -3.09 -0.21
CA VAL A 154 14.51 -3.47 -0.54
C VAL A 154 13.74 -2.25 -1.05
N ILE A 155 14.00 -1.07 -0.50
CA ILE A 155 13.39 0.19 -0.95
C ILE A 155 13.88 0.54 -2.36
N GLU A 156 15.20 0.45 -2.60
CA GLU A 156 15.85 0.70 -3.88
C GLU A 156 15.41 -0.28 -4.98
N ASN A 157 15.15 -1.54 -4.63
CA ASN A 157 14.63 -2.52 -5.57
C ASN A 157 13.12 -2.35 -5.85
N GLY A 158 12.38 -1.66 -4.97
CA GLY A 158 10.97 -1.38 -5.18
C GLY A 158 10.72 -0.07 -5.90
N GLU A 159 9.45 0.32 -5.98
CA GLU A 159 9.06 1.54 -6.67
C GLU A 159 7.99 2.30 -5.88
N TRP A 160 8.20 3.61 -5.75
CA TRP A 160 7.23 4.53 -5.19
C TRP A 160 6.10 4.82 -6.17
N GLN A 161 4.87 4.84 -5.65
CA GLN A 161 3.72 5.18 -6.45
C GLN A 161 3.68 6.68 -6.72
N ASN A 162 4.04 7.08 -7.95
CA ASN A 162 4.00 8.46 -8.41
C ASN A 162 2.71 8.77 -9.19
N ASP A 163 2.48 10.08 -9.36
CA ASP A 163 1.45 10.60 -10.24
C ASP A 163 1.73 10.21 -11.70
N VAL A 164 0.65 9.88 -12.42
CA VAL A 164 0.67 9.50 -13.84
C VAL A 164 -0.21 10.43 -14.69
N GLY A 165 -0.72 11.52 -14.09
CA GLY A 165 -1.57 12.50 -14.76
C GLY A 165 -2.83 11.88 -15.37
N GLU A 166 -3.19 12.33 -16.57
CA GLU A 166 -4.37 11.88 -17.32
C GLU A 166 -4.37 10.37 -17.61
N THR A 167 -3.19 9.72 -17.60
CA THR A 167 -3.10 8.27 -17.79
C THR A 167 -3.75 7.48 -16.64
N SER A 168 -4.02 8.12 -15.50
CA SER A 168 -4.77 7.53 -14.38
C SER A 168 -6.12 6.96 -14.83
N THR A 169 -6.84 7.64 -15.72
CA THR A 169 -8.14 7.18 -16.23
C THR A 169 -8.02 5.85 -16.99
N LEU A 170 -6.90 5.62 -17.69
CA LEU A 170 -6.67 4.35 -18.38
C LEU A 170 -6.45 3.19 -17.38
N TYR A 171 -5.64 3.43 -16.35
CA TYR A 171 -5.45 2.45 -15.27
C TYR A 171 -6.76 2.09 -14.57
N GLU A 172 -7.58 3.10 -14.27
CA GLU A 172 -8.88 2.91 -13.63
C GLU A 172 -9.84 2.14 -14.54
N THR A 173 -9.93 2.52 -15.81
CA THR A 173 -10.82 1.91 -16.79
C THR A 173 -10.52 0.42 -16.94
N TYR A 174 -9.26 0.05 -17.17
CA TYR A 174 -8.88 -1.36 -17.30
C TYR A 174 -9.08 -2.15 -16.01
N PHE A 175 -8.87 -1.54 -14.85
CA PHE A 175 -9.15 -2.23 -13.60
C PHE A 175 -10.64 -2.46 -13.37
N GLN A 176 -11.53 -1.52 -13.73
CA GLN A 176 -12.97 -1.74 -13.64
C GLN A 176 -13.42 -2.85 -14.60
N GLN A 177 -12.89 -2.87 -15.82
CA GLN A 177 -13.15 -3.96 -16.78
C GLN A 177 -12.67 -5.32 -16.23
N LEU A 178 -11.51 -5.35 -15.59
CA LEU A 178 -10.98 -6.55 -14.96
C LEU A 178 -11.91 -7.08 -13.86
N LYS A 179 -12.45 -6.19 -13.01
CA LYS A 179 -13.40 -6.57 -11.96
C LYS A 179 -14.76 -7.01 -12.49
N ALA A 180 -15.22 -6.40 -13.58
CA ALA A 180 -16.52 -6.71 -14.18
C ALA A 180 -16.52 -8.05 -14.94
N GLY A 181 -15.35 -8.53 -15.38
CA GLY A 181 -15.23 -9.79 -16.12
C GLY A 181 -15.16 -11.05 -15.25
N ARG A 182 -15.49 -10.94 -13.95
CA ARG A 182 -15.55 -12.08 -13.01
C ARG A 182 -16.95 -12.68 -12.97
#